data_AF-A0A7Y8K683-F1
#
_entry.id   AF-A0A7Y8K683-F1
#
_cell.length_a   1.000
_cell.length_b   1.000
_cell.length_c   1.000
_cell.angle_alpha   90.00
_cell.angle_beta   90.00
_cell.angle_gamma   90.00
#
_symmetry.space_group_name_H-M   'P 1'
#
loop_
_entity.id
_entity.type
_entity.pdbx_description
1 polymer ?
#
loop_
_entity_poly.entity_id
_entity_poly.type
_entity_poly.pdbx_seq_one_letter_code
_entity_poly.pdbx_strand_id
1 'polypeptide(L)' 'MDENEWNRVMDVNLEATFFIIKAVLPSVLARNYGRVIHISSMVGKKAILNSHTTALRNLP' A
#
# COMPACT_ATOMS: atom_id res chain seq x y z
N MET A 1 -5.19 -16.87 3.81
CA MET A 1 -5.88 -15.60 3.59
C MET A 1 -6.93 -15.87 2.54
N ASP A 2 -8.19 -15.66 2.89
CA ASP A 2 -9.29 -15.74 1.92
C ASP A 2 -9.39 -14.43 1.11
N GLU A 3 -10.24 -14.44 0.08
CA GLU A 3 -10.41 -13.31 -0.83
C GLU A 3 -10.99 -12.06 -0.15
N ASN A 4 -11.89 -12.25 0.83
CA ASN A 4 -12.49 -11.11 1.53
C ASN A 4 -11.46 -10.38 2.38
N GLU A 5 -10.60 -11.13 3.08
CA GLU A 5 -9.52 -10.57 3.87
C GLU A 5 -8.47 -9.88 2.99
N TRP A 6 -8.17 -10.45 1.82
CA TRP A 6 -7.31 -9.79 0.84
C TRP A 6 -7.89 -8.45 0.38
N ASN A 7 -9.14 -8.45 -0.06
CA ASN A 7 -9.82 -7.24 -0.55
C ASN A 7 -9.87 -6.17 0.54
N ARG A 8 -10.24 -6.56 1.78
CA ARG A 8 -10.23 -5.68 2.95
C ARG A 8 -8.88 -4.97 3.14
N VAL A 9 -7.77 -5.70 3.04
CA VAL A 9 -6.42 -5.15 3.20
C VAL A 9 -6.06 -4.20 2.05
N MET A 10 -6.42 -4.55 0.82
CA MET A 10 -6.16 -3.73 -0.38
C MET A 10 -6.99 -2.45 -0.40
N ASP A 11 -8.28 -2.54 -0.07
CA ASP A 11 -9.20 -1.42 0.02
C ASP A 11 -8.66 -0.34 0.98
N VAL A 12 -8.17 -0.77 2.15
CA VAL A 12 -7.71 0.15 3.20
C VAL A 12 -6.31 0.71 2.91
N ASN A 13 -5.35 -0.12 2.52
CA ASN A 13 -3.95 0.31 2.44
C ASN A 13 -3.59 0.94 1.09
N LEU A 14 -4.29 0.57 0.01
CA LEU A 14 -3.97 1.03 -1.33
C LEU A 14 -5.08 1.92 -1.90
N GLU A 15 -6.30 1.39 -2.03
CA GLU A 15 -7.37 2.10 -2.73
C GLU A 15 -7.79 3.38 -2.02
N ALA A 16 -8.04 3.30 -0.70
CA ALA A 16 -8.43 4.46 0.10
C ALA A 16 -7.40 5.58 -0.02
N THR A 17 -6.11 5.27 0.08
CA THR A 17 -5.03 6.26 -0.05
C THR A 17 -5.05 6.92 -1.43
N PHE A 18 -5.21 6.15 -2.52
CA PHE A 18 -5.31 6.71 -3.87
C PHE A 18 -6.52 7.65 -4.01
N PHE A 19 -7.70 7.22 -3.57
CA PHE A 19 -8.92 8.01 -3.72
C PHE A 19 -8.90 9.28 -2.86
N ILE A 20 -8.36 9.22 -1.64
CA ILE A 20 -8.18 10.41 -0.79
C ILE A 20 -7.26 11.41 -1.49
N ILE A 21 -6.11 10.97 -2.00
CA ILE A 21 -5.17 11.84 -2.71
C ILE A 21 -5.84 12.47 -3.93
N LYS A 22 -6.56 11.66 -4.73
CA LYS A 22 -7.31 12.15 -5.89
C LYS A 22 -8.35 13.21 -5.51
N ALA A 23 -9.03 13.04 -4.38
CA ALA A 23 -10.04 13.98 -3.90
C ALA A 23 -9.43 15.31 -3.41
N VAL A 24 -8.27 15.29 -2.73
CA VAL A 24 -7.65 16.52 -2.20
C VAL A 24 -6.80 17.25 -3.24
N LEU A 25 -6.31 16.55 -4.27
CA LEU A 25 -5.37 17.09 -5.26
C LEU A 25 -5.82 18.41 -5.90
N PRO A 26 -7.08 18.61 -6.32
CA PRO A 26 -7.51 19.89 -6.89
C PRO A 26 -7.31 21.07 -5.93
N SER A 27 -7.56 20.87 -4.63
CA SER A 27 -7.39 21.92 -3.61
C SER A 27 -5.93 22.28 -3.36
N VAL A 28 -5.03 21.28 -3.42
CA VAL A 28 -3.58 21.46 -3.27
C VAL A 28 -3.02 22.25 -4.46
N LEU A 29 -3.47 21.90 -5.67
CA LEU A 29 -3.10 22.59 -6.90
C LEU A 29 -3.60 24.04 -6.92
N ALA A 30 -4.86 24.29 -6.53
CA ALA A 30 -5.43 25.64 -6.47
C ALA A 30 -4.69 26.57 -5.51
N ARG A 31 -4.11 26.04 -4.43
CA ARG A 31 -3.30 26.79 -3.46
C ARG A 31 -1.85 26.97 -3.89
N ASN A 32 -1.44 26.32 -4.99
CA ASN A 32 -0.05 26.21 -5.43
C ASN A 32 0.91 25.74 -4.32
N TYR A 33 0.37 25.01 -3.33
CA TYR A 33 1.11 24.57 -2.14
C TYR A 33 0.34 23.47 -1.39
N GLY A 34 1.06 22.43 -1.02
CA GLY A 34 0.61 21.37 -0.12
C GLY A 34 1.57 20.19 -0.15
N ARG A 35 1.52 19.34 0.88
CA ARG A 35 2.32 18.11 0.94
C ARG A 35 1.41 16.93 1.25
N VAL A 36 1.60 15.85 0.52
CA VAL A 36 0.96 14.56 0.77
C VAL A 36 2.05 13.61 1.24
N ILE A 37 1.87 13.00 2.42
CA ILE A 37 2.81 12.03 2.98
C ILE A 37 2.07 10.69 3.09
N HIS A 38 2.55 9.69 2.35
CA HIS A 38 2.05 8.31 2.44
C HIS A 38 3.02 7.50 3.28
N ILE A 39 2.51 6.91 4.37
CA ILE A 39 3.27 6.00 5.22
C ILE A 39 3.33 4.63 4.53
N SER A 40 4.52 4.26 4.05
CA SER A 40 4.80 2.93 3.53
C SER A 40 5.60 2.10 4.56
N SER A 41 5.88 0.86 4.22
CA SER A 41 6.66 -0.06 5.04
C SER A 41 7.83 -0.65 4.23
N MET A 42 8.81 -1.22 4.94
CA MET A 42 9.94 -1.90 4.30
C MET A 42 9.49 -3.00 3.33
N VAL A 43 8.44 -3.75 3.68
CA VAL A 43 7.90 -4.84 2.85
C VAL A 43 7.26 -4.33 1.56
N GLY A 44 6.77 -3.09 1.53
CA GLY A 44 6.28 -2.45 0.30
C GLY A 44 7.39 -2.04 -0.67
N LYS A 45 8.63 -1.84 -0.17
CA LYS A 45 9.81 -1.50 -0.98
C LYS A 45 10.64 -2.72 -1.38
N LYS A 46 10.71 -3.72 -0.51
CA LYS A 46 11.49 -4.94 -0.71
C LYS A 46 10.75 -6.10 -0.07
N ALA A 47 10.51 -7.17 -0.82
CA ALA A 47 9.98 -8.40 -0.25
C ALA A 47 10.91 -8.91 0.85
N ILE A 48 10.38 -9.09 2.06
CA ILE A 48 11.09 -9.68 3.19
C ILE A 48 10.64 -11.13 3.30
N LEU A 49 11.60 -12.04 3.46
CA LEU A 49 11.31 -13.44 3.70
C LEU A 49 10.68 -13.58 5.09
N ASN A 50 9.43 -14.00 5.15
CA ASN A 50 8.68 -14.35 6.34
C ASN A 50 8.49 -15.88 6.44
N SER A 51 7.94 -16.39 7.54
CA SER A 51 7.75 -17.83 7.78
C SER A 51 6.98 -18.56 6.67
N HIS A 52 6.12 -17.86 5.92
CA HIS A 52 5.38 -18.42 4.79
C HIS A 52 6.20 -18.52 3.49
N THR A 53 7.31 -17.79 3.37
CA THR A 53 8.21 -17.84 2.20
C THR A 53 9.40 -18.79 2.40
N THR A 54 9.54 -19.41 3.58
CA THR A 54 10.56 -20.45 3.86
C THR A 54 10.41 -21.70 2.99
N ALA A 55 9.22 -21.96 2.43
CA ALA A 55 8.98 -23.12 1.56
C ALA A 55 9.76 -23.08 0.22
N LEU A 56 10.19 -21.90 -0.24
CA LEU A 56 10.93 -21.77 -1.51
C LEU A 56 12.44 -21.95 -1.36
N ARG A 57 12.95 -22.08 -0.13
CA ARG A 57 14.39 -22.20 0.13
C ARG A 57 14.92 -23.63 0.02
N ASN A 58 14.02 -24.61 -0.12
CA ASN A 58 14.32 -26.05 -0.20
C ASN A 58 13.86 -26.70 -1.53
N LEU A 59 13.58 -25.89 -2.56
CA LEU A 59 13.45 -26.45 -3.91
C LEU A 59 14.87 -26.76 -4.44
N PRO A 60 15.11 -27.97 -4.98
CA PRO A 60 16.43 -28.36 -5.51
C PRO A 60 16.88 -27.45 -6.67
#